data_AF-A0A662T7L6-F1
#
_entry.id   AF-A0A662T7L6-F1
#
_cell.length_a   1.000
_cell.length_b   1.000
_cell.length_c   1.000
_cell.angle_alpha   90.00
_cell.angle_beta   90.00
_cell.angle_gamma   90.00
#
_symmetry.space_group_name_H-M   'P 1'
#
loop_
_entity.id
_entity.type
_entity.pdbx_description
1 polymer ?
#
loop_
_entity_poly.entity_id
_entity_poly.type
_entity_poly.pdbx_seq_one_letter_code
_entity_poly.pdbx_strand_id
1 'polypeptide(L)' 'MTIKMKPVETHRDVLVFDIGDNTLLVIGCDGAGGIGSKPMDSVRIDAYYVGKLTARVALMEVMST' A
#
# COMPACT_ATOMS: atom_id res chain seq x y z
N MET A 1 2.69 -15.74 -22.96
CA MET A 1 3.21 -14.36 -22.92
C MET A 1 3.85 -14.19 -21.55
N THR A 2 5.18 -14.05 -21.47
CA THR A 2 5.90 -13.94 -20.19
C THR A 2 6.34 -12.49 -20.05
N ILE A 3 5.79 -11.77 -19.06
CA ILE A 3 6.23 -10.42 -18.74
C ILE A 3 7.56 -10.55 -18.00
N LYS A 4 8.64 -9.95 -18.53
CA LYS A 4 9.90 -9.83 -17.78
C LYS A 4 9.76 -8.66 -16.82
N MET A 5 9.73 -8.95 -15.52
CA MET A 5 9.68 -7.94 -14.47
C MET A 5 11.09 -7.71 -13.93
N LYS A 6 11.57 -6.47 -13.95
CA LYS A 6 12.86 -6.08 -13.35
C LYS A 6 12.62 -5.21 -12.12
N PRO A 7 13.08 -5.60 -10.92
CA PRO A 7 12.95 -4.75 -9.74
C PRO A 7 13.79 -3.47 -9.89
N VAL A 8 13.23 -2.36 -9.40
CA VAL A 8 13.89 -1.06 -9.26
C VAL A 8 14.19 -0.83 -7.79
N GLU A 9 15.32 -0.20 -7.47
CA GLU A 9 15.64 0.16 -6.09
C GLU A 9 14.68 1.25 -5.60
N THR A 10 14.08 1.03 -4.44
CA THR A 10 13.07 1.92 -3.85
C THR A 10 13.41 2.26 -2.41
N HIS A 11 12.79 3.31 -1.90
CA HIS A 11 12.80 3.64 -0.49
C HIS A 11 11.50 3.17 0.17
N ARG A 12 11.57 2.57 1.37
CA ARG A 12 10.41 2.23 2.23
C ARG A 12 9.42 1.22 1.60
N ASP A 13 8.17 1.20 2.07
CA ASP A 13 7.11 0.18 1.91
C ASP A 13 6.54 0.05 0.48
N VAL A 14 7.29 0.47 -0.54
CA VAL A 14 6.91 0.41 -1.96
C VAL A 14 7.86 -0.48 -2.75
N LEU A 15 7.29 -1.30 -3.62
CA LEU A 15 8.00 -2.11 -4.61
C LEU A 15 7.71 -1.55 -6.00
N VAL A 16 8.75 -1.36 -6.80
CA VAL A 16 8.64 -0.90 -8.18
C VAL A 16 9.26 -1.94 -9.11
N PHE A 17 8.50 -2.34 -10.12
CA PHE A 17 8.95 -3.22 -11.18
C PHE A 17 8.83 -2.52 -12.54
N ASP A 18 9.92 -2.52 -13.30
CA ASP A 18 9.88 -2.23 -14.74
C ASP A 18 9.28 -3.45 -15.45
N ILE A 19 8.18 -3.24 -16.17
CA ILE A 19 7.45 -4.28 -16.91
C ILE A 19 7.57 -4.11 -18.43
N GLY A 20 8.45 -3.22 -18.90
CA GLY A 20 8.65 -2.91 -20.32
C GLY A 20 7.77 -1.78 -20.83
N ASP A 21 7.95 -1.41 -22.10
CA ASP A 21 7.16 -0.40 -22.81
C ASP A 21 6.98 0.92 -22.04
N ASN A 22 8.05 1.37 -21.38
CA ASN A 22 8.05 2.58 -20.56
C ASN A 22 6.95 2.58 -19.48
N THR A 23 6.61 1.40 -18.97
CA THR A 23 5.56 1.16 -17.97
C THR A 23 6.17 0.59 -16.70
N LEU A 24 5.78 1.17 -15.57
CA LEU A 24 6.17 0.71 -14.23
C LEU A 24 4.95 0.14 -13.50
N LEU A 25 5.16 -0.97 -12.80
CA LEU A 25 4.23 -1.50 -11.81
C LEU A 25 4.71 -1.07 -10.42
N VAL A 26 3.90 -0.26 -9.74
CA VAL A 26 4.14 0.19 -8.37
C VAL A 26 3.19 -0.55 -7.43
N ILE A 27 3.72 -1.12 -6.36
CA ILE A 27 2.98 -1.87 -5.34
C ILE A 27 3.31 -1.25 -3.99
N GLY A 28 2.31 -0.70 -3.31
CA GLY A 28 2.41 -0.23 -1.92
C GLY A 28 1.62 -1.13 -0.97
N CYS A 29 1.99 -1.11 0.31
CA CYS A 29 1.31 -1.87 1.35
C CYS A 29 1.36 -1.11 2.69
N ASP A 30 0.18 -0.90 3.28
CA ASP A 30 0.08 -0.28 4.61
C ASP A 30 -1.02 -0.97 5.45
N GLY A 31 -0.96 -0.77 6.77
CA GLY A 31 -1.86 -1.39 7.74
C GLY A 31 -2.20 -0.48 8.92
N ALA A 32 -3.39 -0.67 9.49
CA ALA A 32 -3.88 0.09 10.65
C ALA A 32 -3.91 -0.78 11.92
N GLY A 33 -2.72 -1.10 12.46
CA GLY A 33 -2.59 -1.89 13.68
C GLY A 33 -3.08 -1.14 14.93
N GLY A 34 -3.93 -1.78 15.74
CA GLY A 34 -4.45 -1.21 16.99
C GLY A 34 -5.51 -0.13 16.80
N ILE A 35 -6.09 -0.01 15.61
CA ILE A 35 -7.15 0.95 15.27
C ILE A 35 -8.36 0.19 14.76
N GLY A 36 -9.51 0.33 15.44
CA GLY A 36 -10.75 -0.30 15.01
C GLY A 36 -11.69 -0.68 16.15
N SER A 37 -12.56 -1.64 15.88
CA SER A 37 -13.61 -2.07 16.81
C SER A 37 -13.21 -3.28 17.65
N LYS A 38 -12.00 -3.81 17.52
CA LYS A 38 -11.58 -5.00 18.28
C LYS A 38 -11.29 -4.63 19.73
N PRO A 39 -11.48 -5.57 20.68
CA PRO A 39 -11.32 -5.28 22.11
C PRO A 39 -9.96 -4.68 22.50
N MET A 40 -8.90 -5.11 21.80
CA MET A 40 -7.50 -4.74 22.04
C MET A 40 -7.01 -3.55 21.19
N ASP A 41 -7.87 -2.95 20.35
CA ASP A 41 -7.49 -1.75 19.61
C ASP A 41 -7.36 -0.57 20.60
N SER A 42 -6.22 0.13 20.54
CA SER A 42 -5.92 1.29 21.39
C SER A 42 -6.73 2.51 20.96
N VAL A 43 -7.04 2.63 19.67
CA VAL A 43 -7.92 3.65 19.10
C VAL A 43 -9.20 3.00 18.64
N ARG A 44 -10.30 3.25 19.37
CA ARG A 44 -11.60 2.70 19.03
C ARG A 44 -12.37 3.56 18.05
N ILE A 45 -12.67 3.00 16.89
CA ILE A 45 -13.42 3.67 15.82
C ILE A 45 -14.21 2.65 14.98
N ASP A 46 -15.24 3.13 14.29
CA ASP A 46 -16.01 2.31 13.36
C ASP A 46 -15.14 1.75 12.22
N ALA A 47 -15.38 0.50 11.85
CA ALA A 47 -14.62 -0.23 10.84
C ALA A 47 -14.66 0.45 9.46
N TYR A 48 -15.71 1.21 9.14
CA TYR A 48 -15.80 2.02 7.93
C TYR A 48 -14.64 3.02 7.84
N TYR A 49 -14.33 3.72 8.93
CA TYR A 49 -13.24 4.70 8.94
C TYR A 49 -11.88 4.04 8.85
N VAL A 50 -11.68 2.90 9.53
CA VAL A 50 -10.44 2.12 9.41
C VAL A 50 -10.22 1.74 7.94
N GLY A 51 -11.18 1.07 7.31
CA GLY A 51 -11.06 0.66 5.91
C GLY A 51 -10.83 1.84 4.96
N LYS A 52 -11.60 2.93 5.12
CA LYS A 52 -11.49 4.14 4.29
C LYS A 52 -10.12 4.81 4.42
N LEU A 53 -9.59 4.95 5.64
CA LEU A 53 -8.33 5.64 5.88
C LEU A 53 -7.15 4.75 5.51
N THR A 54 -7.15 3.47 5.86
CA THR A 54 -6.08 2.54 5.46
C THR A 54 -5.95 2.43 3.95
N ALA A 55 -7.07 2.33 3.21
CA ALA A 55 -7.04 2.32 1.75
C ALA A 55 -6.47 3.61 1.16
N ARG A 56 -6.72 4.76 1.80
CA ARG A 56 -6.16 6.04 1.38
C ARG A 56 -4.65 6.09 1.57
N VAL A 57 -4.12 5.60 2.70
CA VAL A 57 -2.67 5.66 2.93
C VAL A 57 -1.92 4.78 1.94
N ALA A 58 -2.38 3.54 1.73
CA ALA A 58 -1.79 2.66 0.71
C ALA A 58 -1.81 3.28 -0.70
N LEU A 59 -2.89 3.99 -1.06
CA LEU A 59 -2.96 4.72 -2.34
C LEU A 59 -2.00 5.92 -2.37
N MET A 60 -1.91 6.69 -1.28
CA MET A 60 -1.02 7.85 -1.19
C MET A 60 0.45 7.45 -1.28
N GLU A 61 0.85 6.31 -0.70
CA GLU A 61 2.21 5.78 -0.87
C GLU A 61 2.53 5.51 -2.35
N VAL A 62 1.64 4.80 -3.04
CA VAL A 62 1.79 4.52 -4.48
C VAL A 62 1.85 5.82 -5.30
N MET A 63 0.99 6.80 -5.00
CA MET A 63 0.96 8.08 -5.73
C MET A 63 2.19 8.97 -5.46
N SER A 64 2.90 8.75 -4.37
CA SER A 64 4.10 9.53 -4.01
C SER A 64 5.40 9.00 -4.62
N THR A 65 5.32 7.85 -5.32
CA THR A 65 6.44 7.18 -6.00
C THR A 65 6.63 7.75 -7.40
#